data_AF-A0A9X3ZMA4-F1
#
_entry.id   AF-A0A9X3ZMA4-F1
#
_cell.length_a   1.000
_cell.length_b   1.000
_cell.length_c   1.000
_cell.angle_alpha   90.00
_cell.angle_beta   90.00
_cell.angle_gamma   90.00
#
_symmetry.space_group_name_H-M   'P 1'
#
loop_
_entity.id
_entity.type
_entity.pdbx_description
1 polymer ?
#
loop_
_entity_poly.entity_id
_entity_poly.type
_entity_poly.pdbx_seq_one_letter_code
_entity_poly.pdbx_strand_id
1 'polypeptide(L)'
;MEKLKSSDRFIAELEGYALTLMQPETLANELEFLKNTFPLSLATVENKASLHNFRNGYYDLIDLLPAVFPANSLDISKNVLPYSSGFLTVLHKKLDDLRGLLADKQNNLILLPISFRDRIAFLFRFNHIPFTEILLAKN
;
A
#
# COMPACT_ATOMS: atom_id res chain seq x y z
N MET A 1 35.09 14.81 -19.04
CA MET A 1 34.25 13.69 -18.58
C MET A 1 33.53 14.14 -17.32
N GLU A 2 32.30 14.62 -17.48
CA GLU A 2 31.45 14.90 -16.32
C GLU A 2 31.10 13.56 -15.65
N LYS A 3 31.51 13.42 -14.39
CA LYS A 3 31.00 12.37 -13.51
C LYS A 3 29.51 12.62 -13.34
N LEU A 4 28.69 11.75 -13.93
CA LEU A 4 27.27 11.61 -13.56
C LEU A 4 27.21 11.45 -12.04
N LYS A 5 26.80 12.51 -11.34
CA LYS A 5 26.40 12.42 -9.93
C LYS A 5 25.29 11.37 -9.90
N SER A 6 25.46 10.34 -9.09
CA SER A 6 24.43 9.34 -8.83
C SER A 6 23.15 10.07 -8.46
N SER A 7 22.18 10.10 -9.37
CA SER A 7 20.84 10.52 -8.97
C SER A 7 20.37 9.55 -7.90
N ASP A 8 19.67 10.07 -6.89
CA ASP A 8 19.02 9.31 -5.83
C ASP A 8 17.92 8.41 -6.43
N ARG A 9 18.33 7.43 -7.23
CA ARG A 9 17.46 6.39 -7.74
C ARG A 9 17.17 5.49 -6.56
N PHE A 10 15.97 5.66 -6.01
CA PHE A 10 15.45 4.71 -5.05
C PHE A 10 15.19 3.39 -5.77
N ILE A 11 16.07 2.40 -5.56
CA ILE A 11 15.91 1.05 -6.09
C ILE A 11 15.19 0.23 -5.04
N ALA A 12 13.97 -0.21 -5.36
CA ALA A 12 13.26 -1.22 -4.57
C ALA A 12 13.40 -2.56 -5.29
N GLU A 13 13.99 -3.54 -4.61
CA GLU A 13 14.11 -4.89 -5.13
C GLU A 13 12.82 -5.66 -4.86
N LEU A 14 12.23 -6.20 -5.92
CA LEU A 14 11.01 -7.02 -5.89
C LEU A 14 11.34 -8.52 -6.11
N GLU A 15 12.57 -8.93 -5.80
CA GLU A 15 13.03 -10.31 -6.01
C GLU A 15 12.13 -11.32 -5.28
N GLY A 16 11.76 -12.40 -5.98
CA GLY A 16 10.91 -13.48 -5.45
C GLY A 16 9.41 -13.21 -5.45
N TYR A 17 8.95 -12.00 -5.80
CA TYR A 17 7.52 -11.71 -5.95
C TYR A 17 7.05 -11.95 -7.38
N ALA A 18 5.91 -12.64 -7.53
CA ALA A 18 5.15 -12.57 -8.77
C ALA A 18 4.58 -11.15 -8.92
N LEU A 19 4.77 -10.53 -10.09
CA LEU A 19 4.40 -9.13 -10.33
C LEU A 19 3.16 -9.01 -11.22
N THR A 20 2.43 -7.92 -11.05
CA THR A 20 1.31 -7.54 -11.89
C THR A 20 1.50 -6.13 -12.42
N LEU A 21 1.00 -5.92 -13.64
CA LEU A 21 0.81 -4.61 -14.22
C LEU A 21 -0.63 -4.20 -13.96
N MET A 22 -0.81 -3.08 -13.27
CA MET A 22 -2.13 -2.61 -12.88
C MET A 22 -2.36 -1.15 -13.25
N GLN A 23 -3.63 -0.82 -13.47
CA GLN A 23 -4.06 0.56 -13.67
C GLN A 23 -4.08 1.31 -12.33
N PRO A 24 -3.75 2.61 -12.32
CA PRO A 24 -3.85 3.48 -11.15
C PRO A 24 -5.22 3.44 -10.48
N GLU A 25 -6.29 3.38 -11.28
CA GLU A 25 -7.66 3.28 -10.77
C GLU A 25 -7.90 1.99 -10.00
N THR A 26 -7.36 0.85 -10.47
CA THR A 26 -7.44 -0.42 -9.74
C THR A 26 -6.80 -0.30 -8.35
N LEU A 27 -5.60 0.30 -8.28
CA LEU A 27 -4.94 0.51 -6.99
C LEU A 27 -5.70 1.51 -6.11
N ALA A 28 -6.23 2.59 -6.70
CA ALA A 28 -7.02 3.57 -5.95
C ALA A 28 -8.25 2.93 -5.29
N ASN A 29 -8.93 2.02 -6.00
CA ASN A 29 -10.08 1.27 -5.48
C ASN A 29 -9.66 0.29 -4.36
N GLU A 30 -8.53 -0.38 -4.50
CA GLU A 30 -7.96 -1.25 -3.45
C GLU A 30 -7.64 -0.46 -2.17
N LEU A 31 -7.01 0.72 -2.29
CA LEU A 31 -6.67 1.59 -1.17
C LEU A 31 -7.92 2.14 -0.47
N GLU A 32 -8.94 2.51 -1.25
CA GLU A 32 -10.20 3.02 -0.71
C GLU A 32 -11.00 1.93 0.01
N PHE A 33 -11.05 0.73 -0.56
CA PHE A 33 -11.60 -0.43 0.12
C PHE A 33 -10.91 -0.67 1.47
N LEU A 34 -9.58 -0.59 1.52
CA LEU A 34 -8.85 -0.78 2.78
C LEU A 34 -9.18 0.32 3.80
N LYS A 35 -9.27 1.58 3.37
CA LYS A 35 -9.64 2.70 4.23
C LYS A 35 -11.04 2.52 4.84
N ASN A 36 -11.99 2.03 4.04
CA ASN A 36 -13.36 1.77 4.46
C ASN A 36 -13.50 0.52 5.33
N THR A 37 -12.62 -0.47 5.16
CA THR A 37 -12.58 -1.68 6.00
C THR A 37 -12.07 -1.38 7.41
N PHE A 38 -11.17 -0.40 7.54
CA PHE A 38 -10.57 0.00 8.81
C PHE A 38 -10.93 1.46 9.16
N PRO A 39 -12.21 1.80 9.38
CA PRO A 39 -12.61 3.17 9.68
C PRO A 39 -12.04 3.64 11.03
N LEU A 40 -11.86 4.95 11.22
CA LEU A 40 -11.36 5.49 12.50
C LEU A 40 -12.24 5.11 13.70
N SER A 41 -13.54 4.90 13.49
CA SER A 41 -14.51 4.44 14.50
C SER A 41 -14.26 3.02 14.98
N LEU A 42 -13.41 2.23 14.31
CA LEU A 42 -13.00 0.90 14.74
C LEU A 42 -12.03 0.94 15.94
N ALA A 43 -11.49 2.12 16.28
CA ALA A 43 -10.61 2.28 17.43
C ALA A 43 -11.30 1.88 18.74
N THR A 44 -10.70 0.93 19.47
CA THR A 44 -11.15 0.53 20.82
C THR A 44 -10.19 1.00 21.91
N VAL A 45 -9.02 1.52 21.53
CA VAL A 45 -8.02 2.07 22.44
C VAL A 45 -7.58 3.44 21.93
N GLU A 46 -7.62 4.45 22.80
CA GLU A 46 -7.15 5.78 22.47
C GLU A 46 -5.64 5.92 22.69
N ASN A 47 -4.91 6.36 21.66
CA ASN A 47 -3.53 6.79 21.78
C ASN A 47 -3.15 7.80 20.70
N LYS A 48 -2.01 8.46 20.88
CA LYS A 48 -1.49 9.43 19.90
C LYS A 48 -1.01 8.72 18.63
N ALA A 49 -1.22 9.35 17.47
CA ALA A 49 -0.62 8.90 16.22
C ALA A 49 0.92 8.93 16.33
N SER A 50 1.57 7.79 16.08
CA SER A 50 3.03 7.67 16.09
C SER A 50 3.49 6.51 15.21
N LEU A 51 4.74 6.55 14.76
CA LEU A 51 5.35 5.43 14.02
C LEU A 51 5.40 4.16 14.86
N HIS A 52 5.61 4.28 16.17
CA HIS A 52 5.59 3.15 17.09
C HIS A 52 4.22 2.45 17.09
N ASN A 53 3.14 3.22 17.26
CA ASN A 53 1.78 2.68 17.24
C ASN A 53 1.40 2.10 15.87
N PHE A 54 1.89 2.72 14.78
CA PHE A 54 1.71 2.16 13.45
C PHE A 54 2.37 0.78 13.30
N ARG A 55 3.63 0.65 13.75
CA ARG A 55 4.37 -0.62 13.67
C ARG A 55 3.73 -1.74 14.48
N ASN A 56 3.14 -1.41 15.64
CA ASN A 56 2.48 -2.40 16.49
C ASN A 56 1.27 -3.03 15.78
N GLY A 57 0.42 -2.25 15.11
CA GLY A 57 -0.72 -2.77 14.35
C GLY A 57 -0.43 -3.20 12.91
N TYR A 58 0.79 -2.93 12.41
CA TYR A 58 1.16 -3.22 11.02
C TYR A 58 1.14 -4.72 10.71
N TYR A 59 1.74 -5.55 11.59
CA TYR A 59 1.82 -6.98 11.35
C TYR A 59 0.43 -7.63 11.35
N ASP A 60 -0.41 -7.28 12.31
CA ASP A 60 -1.79 -7.80 12.37
C ASP A 60 -2.57 -7.39 11.12
N LEU A 61 -2.44 -6.13 10.68
CA LEU A 61 -3.09 -5.68 9.45
C LEU A 61 -2.65 -6.53 8.26
N ILE A 62 -1.35 -6.70 8.05
CA ILE A 62 -0.81 -7.46 6.92
C ILE A 62 -1.22 -8.94 6.99
N ASP A 63 -1.31 -9.53 8.18
CA ASP A 63 -1.75 -10.92 8.35
C ASP A 63 -3.23 -11.13 8.08
N LEU A 64 -4.06 -10.09 8.24
CA LEU A 64 -5.48 -10.12 7.88
C LEU A 64 -5.71 -9.98 6.37
N LEU A 65 -4.76 -9.41 5.62
CA LEU A 65 -4.96 -9.18 4.20
C LEU A 65 -4.92 -10.49 3.41
N PRO A 66 -5.91 -10.73 2.53
CA PRO A 66 -5.89 -11.88 1.63
C PRO A 66 -4.82 -11.71 0.56
N ALA A 67 -4.36 -12.83 -0.02
CA ALA A 67 -3.51 -12.79 -1.20
C ALA A 67 -4.27 -12.32 -2.46
N VAL A 68 -5.57 -12.58 -2.55
CA VAL A 68 -6.40 -12.27 -3.74
C VAL A 68 -7.45 -11.21 -3.38
N PHE A 69 -7.60 -10.21 -4.26
CA PHE A 69 -8.60 -9.13 -4.16
C PHE A 69 -9.67 -9.28 -5.25
N PRO A 70 -10.96 -8.94 -4.99
CA PRO A 70 -11.53 -8.56 -3.70
C PRO A 70 -11.83 -9.79 -2.86
N ALA A 71 -11.44 -9.79 -1.58
CA ALA A 71 -11.99 -10.77 -0.65
C ALA A 71 -13.28 -10.19 -0.07
N ASN A 72 -14.41 -10.81 -0.37
CA ASN A 72 -15.71 -10.48 0.22
C ASN A 72 -15.77 -10.67 1.75
N SER A 73 -14.64 -10.92 2.42
CA SER A 73 -14.55 -11.38 3.80
C SER A 73 -13.22 -11.02 4.46
N LEU A 74 -12.79 -9.76 4.37
CA LEU A 74 -11.79 -9.26 5.32
C LEU A 74 -12.41 -9.30 6.72
N ASP A 75 -12.15 -10.41 7.41
CA ASP A 75 -12.73 -10.69 8.71
C ASP A 75 -11.92 -9.99 9.79
N ILE A 76 -12.25 -8.71 10.00
CA ILE A 76 -11.63 -7.85 11.02
C ILE A 76 -11.78 -8.40 12.45
N SER A 77 -12.70 -9.35 12.67
CA SER A 77 -12.87 -10.01 13.98
C SER A 77 -11.75 -10.99 14.31
N LYS A 78 -10.98 -11.43 13.29
CA LYS A 78 -9.78 -12.25 13.48
C LYS A 78 -8.59 -11.47 14.01
N ASN A 79 -8.70 -10.13 14.15
CA ASN A 79 -7.64 -9.37 14.78
C ASN A 79 -7.56 -9.71 16.26
N VAL A 80 -6.39 -10.17 16.69
CA VAL A 80 -6.12 -10.56 18.08
C VAL A 80 -5.90 -9.33 18.96
N LEU A 81 -5.50 -8.19 18.37
CA LEU A 81 -5.16 -6.97 19.10
C LEU A 81 -6.19 -5.84 18.87
N PRO A 82 -6.48 -5.03 19.90
CA PRO A 82 -7.37 -3.88 19.75
C PRO A 82 -6.76 -2.83 18.81
N TYR A 83 -7.58 -2.31 17.88
CA TYR A 83 -7.15 -1.20 17.03
C TYR A 83 -7.03 0.07 17.85
N SER A 84 -5.86 0.71 17.77
CA SER A 84 -5.65 2.00 18.42
C SER A 84 -5.99 3.16 17.49
N SER A 85 -6.53 4.25 18.03
CA SER A 85 -6.85 5.46 17.23
C SER A 85 -5.63 6.05 16.54
N GLY A 86 -4.46 6.01 17.20
CA GLY A 86 -3.19 6.43 16.63
C GLY A 86 -2.71 5.54 15.47
N PHE A 87 -2.91 4.21 15.54
CA PHE A 87 -2.63 3.30 14.43
C PHE A 87 -3.51 3.63 13.23
N LEU A 88 -4.83 3.68 13.44
CA LEU A 88 -5.80 3.94 12.37
C LEU A 88 -5.60 5.31 11.73
N THR A 89 -5.22 6.32 12.51
CA THR A 89 -4.91 7.67 12.00
C THR A 89 -3.69 7.64 11.07
N VAL A 90 -2.61 6.94 11.44
CA VAL A 90 -1.42 6.82 10.57
C VAL A 90 -1.73 5.98 9.33
N LEU A 91 -2.52 4.91 9.47
CA LEU A 91 -2.99 4.09 8.35
C LEU A 91 -3.77 4.94 7.34
N HIS A 92 -4.78 5.69 7.81
CA HIS A 92 -5.59 6.57 6.95
C HIS A 92 -4.73 7.60 6.23
N LYS A 93 -3.80 8.25 6.96
CA LYS A 93 -2.87 9.19 6.34
C LYS A 93 -2.03 8.53 5.25
N LYS A 94 -1.46 7.34 5.50
CA LYS A 94 -0.69 6.61 4.48
C LYS A 94 -1.51 6.28 3.25
N LEU A 95 -2.76 5.85 3.43
CA LEU A 95 -3.67 5.55 2.33
C LEU A 95 -4.01 6.79 1.52
N ASP A 96 -4.28 7.92 2.19
CA ASP A 96 -4.57 9.19 1.54
C ASP A 96 -3.36 9.73 0.77
N ASP A 97 -2.16 9.66 1.36
CA ASP A 97 -0.92 10.05 0.71
C ASP A 97 -0.69 9.19 -0.56
N LEU A 98 -0.88 7.86 -0.49
CA LEU A 98 -0.76 6.97 -1.64
C LEU A 98 -1.82 7.26 -2.72
N ARG A 99 -3.08 7.50 -2.34
CA ARG A 99 -4.13 7.89 -3.29
C ARG A 99 -3.81 9.22 -3.96
N GLY A 100 -3.24 10.18 -3.22
CA GLY A 100 -2.77 11.45 -3.76
C GLY A 100 -1.72 11.29 -4.87
N LEU A 101 -0.82 10.30 -4.77
CA LEU A 101 0.17 9.99 -5.80
C LEU A 101 -0.43 9.44 -7.10
N LEU A 102 -1.68 8.93 -7.06
CA LEU A 102 -2.35 8.32 -8.21
C LEU A 102 -3.18 9.33 -9.03
N ALA A 103 -3.59 10.46 -8.44
CA ALA A 103 -4.57 11.38 -9.03
C ALA A 103 -4.20 11.87 -10.44
N ASP A 104 -2.92 12.16 -10.68
CA ASP A 104 -2.43 12.72 -11.95
C ASP A 104 -1.78 11.68 -12.88
N LYS A 105 -1.94 10.39 -12.59
CA LYS A 105 -1.19 9.31 -13.23
C LYS A 105 -2.06 8.30 -13.97
N GLN A 106 -3.30 8.65 -14.31
CA GLN A 106 -4.30 7.72 -14.88
C GLN A 106 -3.86 6.98 -16.15
N ASN A 107 -2.95 7.56 -16.95
CA ASN A 107 -2.44 6.94 -18.18
C ASN A 107 -1.15 6.10 -17.97
N ASN A 108 -0.65 6.01 -16.74
CA ASN A 108 0.55 5.26 -16.41
C ASN A 108 0.18 3.82 -16.01
N LEU A 109 1.14 2.90 -16.11
CA LEU A 109 1.01 1.56 -15.53
C LEU A 109 1.81 1.48 -14.24
N ILE A 110 1.38 0.62 -13.33
CA ILE A 110 2.05 0.39 -12.05
C ILE A 110 2.52 -1.06 -12.01
N LEU A 111 3.77 -1.30 -11.59
CA LEU A 111 4.33 -2.64 -11.43
C LEU A 111 4.49 -2.97 -9.94
N LEU A 112 3.62 -3.83 -9.41
CA LEU A 112 3.60 -4.21 -7.99
C LEU A 112 3.50 -5.72 -7.82
N PRO A 113 3.75 -6.29 -6.62
CA PRO A 113 3.43 -7.68 -6.32
C PRO A 113 1.99 -8.01 -6.70
N ILE A 114 1.72 -9.21 -7.22
CA ILE A 114 0.39 -9.65 -7.66
C ILE A 114 -0.55 -9.87 -6.47
N SER A 115 -0.01 -10.39 -5.37
CA SER A 115 -0.71 -10.62 -4.11
C SER A 115 -1.11 -9.29 -3.48
N PHE A 116 -2.39 -9.15 -3.10
CA PHE A 116 -2.91 -7.94 -2.45
C PHE A 116 -2.19 -7.65 -1.13
N ARG A 117 -2.01 -8.68 -0.28
CA ARG A 117 -1.22 -8.60 0.94
C ARG A 117 0.18 -8.03 0.69
N ASP A 118 0.92 -8.61 -0.24
CA ASP A 118 2.32 -8.23 -0.50
C ASP A 118 2.40 -6.84 -1.14
N ARG A 119 1.43 -6.50 -1.99
CA ARG A 119 1.31 -5.18 -2.60
C ARG A 119 1.11 -4.08 -1.56
N ILE A 120 0.19 -4.27 -0.61
CA ILE A 120 -0.01 -3.31 0.49
C ILE A 120 1.21 -3.26 1.42
N ALA A 121 1.80 -4.41 1.75
CA ALA A 121 3.01 -4.46 2.57
C ALA A 121 4.17 -3.67 1.94
N PHE A 122 4.37 -3.83 0.62
CA PHE A 122 5.34 -3.07 -0.17
C PHE A 122 5.03 -1.58 -0.12
N LEU A 123 3.81 -1.17 -0.47
CA LEU A 123 3.41 0.24 -0.50
C LEU A 123 3.50 0.93 0.85
N PHE A 124 3.33 0.23 1.97
CA PHE A 124 3.46 0.86 3.29
C PHE A 124 4.90 1.08 3.73
N ARG A 125 5.83 0.29 3.17
CA ARG A 125 7.26 0.43 3.40
C ARG A 125 7.85 1.62 2.64
N PHE A 126 7.23 2.02 1.52
CA PHE A 126 7.75 3.05 0.63
C PHE A 126 6.77 4.21 0.46
N ASN A 127 7.27 5.45 0.45
CA ASN A 127 6.42 6.63 0.19
C ASN A 127 6.27 6.92 -1.31
N HIS A 128 6.37 5.90 -2.16
CA HIS A 128 6.40 6.03 -3.62
C HIS A 128 5.67 4.86 -4.28
N ILE A 129 5.14 5.09 -5.49
CA ILE A 129 4.47 4.07 -6.31
C ILE A 129 5.34 3.80 -7.55
N PRO A 130 5.69 2.53 -7.83
CA PRO A 130 6.55 2.16 -8.96
C PRO A 130 5.77 2.20 -10.28
N PHE A 131 5.69 3.40 -10.87
CA PHE A 131 5.16 3.56 -12.21
C PHE A 131 6.14 3.03 -13.26
N THR A 132 5.59 2.39 -14.30
CA THR A 132 6.33 1.86 -15.42
C THR A 132 5.70 2.29 -16.74
N GLU A 133 6.54 2.42 -17.76
CA GLU A 133 6.11 2.61 -19.15
C GLU A 133 6.33 1.30 -19.90
N ILE A 134 5.35 0.87 -20.69
CA ILE A 134 5.48 -0.31 -21.55
C ILE A 134 5.41 0.16 -22.99
N LEU A 135 6.48 -0.10 -23.72
CA LEU A 135 6.54 0.09 -25.16
C LEU A 135 6.37 -1.27 -25.81
N LEU A 136 5.34 -1.42 -26.64
CA LEU A 136 5.24 -2.58 -27.52
C LEU A 136 6.40 -2.52 -28.51
N ALA A 137 7.22 -3.57 -28.56
CA ALA A 137 8.22 -3.72 -29.60
C ALA A 137 7.49 -3.69 -30.95
N LYS A 138 7.88 -2.78 -31.85
CA LYS A 138 7.40 -2.80 -33.23
C LYS A 138 7.87 -4.12 -33.84
N ASN A 139 6.93 -4.97 -34.23
CA ASN A 139 7.18 -6.11 -35.11
C ASN A 139 7.58 -5.62 -36.50
#